data_AF-A0A026W1P5-F1
#
_entry.id   AF-A0A026W1P5-F1
#
_cell.length_a   1.000
_cell.length_b   1.000
_cell.length_c   1.000
_cell.angle_alpha   90.00
_cell.angle_beta   90.00
_cell.angle_gamma   90.00
#
_symmetry.space_group_name_H-M   'P 1'
#
loop_
_entity.id
_entity.type
_entity.pdbx_description
1 polymer ?
#
loop_
_entity_poly.entity_id
_entity_poly.type
_entity_poly.pdbx_seq_one_letter_code
_entity_poly.pdbx_strand_id
1 'polypeptide(L)'
;MLEALNAIKQRANNVDYQLFGSLVFDEMAIRKHLEYDGKKYHGYVDMGEHIINTDTTLATQALVFMVVCINSAWKVPIAYFFVDRITAQ
;
A
#
# COMPACT_ATOMS: atom_id res chain seq x y z
N MET A 1 2.43 3.98 6.68
CA MET A 1 2.37 2.67 7.36
C MET A 1 2.19 2.78 8.88
N LEU A 2 3.06 3.51 9.60
CA LEU A 2 3.02 3.59 11.08
C LEU A 2 1.67 4.10 11.65
N GLU A 3 1.12 5.16 11.07
CA GLU A 3 -0.18 5.72 11.48
C GLU A 3 -1.34 4.72 11.33
N ALA A 4 -1.35 3.97 10.22
CA ALA A 4 -2.38 2.96 9.98
C ALA A 4 -2.32 1.83 11.04
N LEU A 5 -1.11 1.39 11.41
CA LEU A 5 -0.93 0.40 12.47
C LEU A 5 -1.33 0.94 13.84
N ASN A 6 -1.01 2.20 14.14
CA ASN A 6 -1.45 2.85 15.38
C ASN A 6 -2.97 2.95 15.47
N ALA A 7 -3.65 3.29 14.36
CA ALA A 7 -5.11 3.33 14.30
C ALA A 7 -5.73 1.93 14.54
N ILE A 8 -5.14 0.88 13.98
CA ILE A 8 -5.57 -0.51 14.23
C ILE A 8 -5.36 -0.89 15.69
N LYS A 9 -4.22 -0.52 16.28
CA LYS A 9 -3.90 -0.77 17.70
C LYS A 9 -4.89 -0.07 18.64
N GLN A 10 -5.25 1.19 18.36
CA GLN A 10 -6.27 1.89 19.13
C GLN A 10 -7.63 1.20 19.05
N ARG A 11 -8.03 0.74 17.86
CA ARG A 11 -9.29 -0.01 17.68
C ARG A 11 -9.27 -1.33 18.43
N ALA A 12 -8.15 -2.04 18.42
CA ALA A 12 -7.98 -3.28 19.18
C ALA A 12 -8.07 -3.07 20.69
N ASN A 13 -7.60 -1.93 21.20
CA ASN A 13 -7.68 -1.59 22.63
C ASN A 13 -9.07 -1.11 23.07
N ASN A 14 -9.89 -0.62 22.13
CA ASN A 14 -11.25 -0.12 22.42
C ASN A 14 -12.31 -1.23 22.49
N VAL A 15 -11.94 -2.48 22.24
CA VAL A 15 -12.86 -3.62 22.25
C VAL A 15 -12.38 -4.69 23.21
N ASP A 16 -13.32 -5.29 23.95
CA ASP A 16 -13.03 -6.36 24.91
C ASP A 16 -12.92 -7.75 24.26
N TYR A 17 -12.95 -7.82 22.94
CA TYR A 17 -12.87 -9.06 22.16
C TYR A 17 -11.72 -9.03 21.17
N GLN A 18 -11.21 -10.20 20.81
CA GLN A 18 -10.11 -10.31 19.86
C GLN A 18 -10.57 -9.92 18.44
N LEU A 19 -9.89 -8.95 17.82
CA LEU A 19 -10.12 -8.57 16.44
C LEU A 19 -9.48 -9.57 15.48
N PHE A 20 -10.25 -10.04 14.51
CA PHE A 20 -9.77 -10.86 13.41
C PHE A 20 -9.78 -10.03 12.14
N GLY A 21 -8.63 -9.95 11.48
CA GLY A 21 -8.47 -9.25 10.21
C GLY A 21 -7.88 -10.15 9.15
N SER A 22 -8.33 -9.99 7.92
CA SER A 22 -7.70 -10.57 6.74
C SER A 22 -6.84 -9.50 6.07
N LEU A 23 -5.61 -9.86 5.70
CA LEU A 23 -4.77 -9.03 4.86
C LEU A 23 -5.16 -9.29 3.40
N VAL A 24 -5.70 -8.27 2.75
CA VAL A 24 -6.09 -8.30 1.35
C VAL A 24 -5.17 -7.35 0.59
N PHE A 25 -4.73 -7.77 -0.59
CA PHE A 25 -4.00 -6.92 -1.51
C PHE A 25 -4.68 -6.96 -2.88
N ASP A 26 -4.64 -5.85 -3.59
CA ASP A 26 -5.17 -5.74 -4.94
C ASP A 26 -4.31 -4.79 -5.78
N GLU A 27 -4.27 -5.05 -7.09
CA GLU A 27 -3.60 -4.21 -8.06
C GLU A 27 -4.60 -3.26 -8.72
N MET A 28 -4.36 -1.96 -8.60
CA MET A 28 -5.17 -0.94 -9.26
C MET A 28 -4.41 -0.38 -10.45
N ALA A 29 -4.97 -0.47 -11.66
CA ALA A 29 -4.37 0.16 -12.84
C ALA A 29 -4.32 1.68 -12.66
N ILE A 30 -3.13 2.27 -12.82
CA ILE A 30 -2.89 3.70 -12.79
C ILE A 30 -2.44 4.19 -14.17
N ARG A 31 -2.69 5.47 -14.47
CA ARG A 31 -2.20 6.06 -15.72
C ARG A 31 -0.70 6.23 -15.64
N LYS A 32 0.02 5.79 -16.68
CA LYS A 32 1.44 6.08 -16.84
C LYS A 32 1.61 7.59 -16.97
N HIS A 33 2.12 8.22 -15.93
CA HIS A 33 2.37 9.65 -15.92
C HIS A 33 3.65 9.92 -15.14
N LEU A 34 4.52 10.75 -15.72
CA LEU A 34 5.73 11.22 -15.08
C LEU A 34 5.50 12.67 -14.68
N GLU A 35 5.50 12.93 -13.39
CA GLU A 35 5.29 14.26 -12.84
C GLU A 35 6.54 14.70 -12.07
N TYR A 36 6.94 15.95 -12.27
CA TYR A 36 8.10 16.52 -11.59
C TYR A 36 7.64 17.51 -10.52
N ASP A 37 7.85 17.17 -9.26
CA ASP A 37 7.41 17.96 -8.09
C ASP A 37 8.46 19.04 -7.71
N GLY A 38 9.28 19.50 -8.67
CA GLY A 38 10.34 20.48 -8.42
C GLY A 38 11.57 19.94 -7.66
N LYS A 39 11.50 18.74 -7.10
CA LYS A 39 12.61 18.08 -6.38
C LYS A 39 12.93 16.69 -6.91
N LYS A 40 11.90 15.91 -7.24
CA LYS A 40 12.03 14.53 -7.73
C LYS A 40 11.01 14.26 -8.83
N TYR A 41 11.34 13.30 -9.67
CA TYR A 41 10.41 12.72 -10.64
C TYR A 41 9.60 11.62 -9.95
N HIS A 42 8.27 11.73 -10.04
CA HIS A 42 7.29 10.78 -9.54
C HIS A 42 6.64 10.08 -10.74
N GLY A 43 6.33 8.78 -10.59
CA GLY A 43 5.72 7.98 -11.66
C GLY A 43 6.51 6.73 -12.06
N TYR A 44 7.69 6.53 -11.49
CA TYR A 44 8.45 5.29 -11.63
C TYR A 44 7.98 4.20 -10.66
N VAL A 45 8.36 2.95 -10.94
CA VAL A 45 8.19 1.82 -10.03
C VAL A 45 8.91 2.12 -8.72
N ASP A 46 8.16 2.09 -7.62
CA ASP A 46 8.65 2.37 -6.27
C ASP A 46 8.33 1.18 -5.37
N MET A 47 9.38 0.47 -4.99
CA MET A 47 9.33 -0.68 -4.07
C MET A 47 9.67 -0.29 -2.62
N GLY A 48 9.80 1.00 -2.32
CA GLY A 48 10.03 1.53 -0.99
C GLY A 48 11.38 2.22 -0.80
N GLU A 49 11.48 2.97 0.30
CA GLU A 49 12.53 3.97 0.59
C GLU A 49 13.95 3.40 0.79
N HIS A 50 14.13 2.07 0.80
CA HIS A 50 15.41 1.38 1.01
C HIS A 50 15.81 0.44 -0.13
N ILE A 51 15.05 0.42 -1.22
CA ILE A 51 15.43 -0.31 -2.42
C ILE A 51 15.93 0.71 -3.42
N ILE A 52 17.24 0.69 -3.72
CA ILE A 52 17.81 1.50 -4.79
C ILE A 52 17.30 0.90 -6.09
N ASN A 53 16.14 1.38 -6.54
CA ASN A 53 15.58 0.97 -7.82
C ASN A 53 16.26 1.81 -8.91
N THR A 54 17.21 1.22 -9.63
CA THR A 54 17.79 1.81 -10.85
C THR A 54 16.83 1.74 -12.03
N ASP A 55 15.65 1.16 -11.81
CA ASP A 55 14.64 0.91 -12.82
C ASP A 55 13.85 2.19 -13.11
N THR A 56 14.10 2.80 -14.26
CA THR A 56 13.36 3.98 -14.77
C THR A 56 12.02 3.59 -15.42
N THR A 57 11.51 2.42 -15.07
CA THR A 57 10.25 1.92 -15.62
C THR A 57 9.07 2.66 -15.00
N LEU A 58 8.18 3.16 -15.85
CA LEU A 58 6.96 3.85 -15.39
C LEU A 58 6.02 2.84 -14.73
N ALA A 59 5.52 3.18 -13.54
CA ALA A 59 4.52 2.38 -12.87
C ALA A 59 3.19 2.40 -13.65
N THR A 60 2.54 1.25 -13.73
CA THR A 60 1.27 1.08 -14.45
C THR A 60 0.16 0.56 -13.55
N GLN A 61 0.55 0.04 -12.39
CA GLN A 61 -0.34 -0.43 -11.35
C GLN A 61 0.12 0.11 -9.99
N ALA A 62 -0.82 0.26 -9.09
CA ALA A 62 -0.59 0.50 -7.68
C ALA A 62 -1.05 -0.75 -6.92
N LEU A 63 -0.10 -1.45 -6.30
CA LEU A 63 -0.37 -2.57 -5.41
C LEU A 63 -0.72 -2.01 -4.03
N VAL A 64 -1.96 -2.21 -3.58
CA VAL A 64 -2.46 -1.68 -2.31
C VAL A 64 -2.67 -2.83 -1.34
N PHE A 65 -2.09 -2.72 -0.14
CA PHE A 65 -2.30 -3.65 0.97
C PHE A 65 -3.28 -3.06 1.98
N MET A 66 -4.32 -3.82 2.29
CA MET A 66 -5.40 -3.40 3.18
C MET A 66 -5.71 -4.50 4.20
N VAL A 67 -5.86 -4.10 5.46
CA VAL A 67 -6.37 -4.99 6.50
C VAL A 67 -7.88 -4.80 6.57
N VAL A 68 -8.63 -5.87 6.32
CA VAL A 68 -10.08 -5.92 6.39
C VAL A 68 -10.48 -6.68 7.64
N CYS A 69 -11.18 -6.02 8.55
CA CYS A 69 -11.64 -6.67 9.77
C CYS A 69 -12.88 -7.54 9.46
N ILE A 70 -12.89 -8.76 10.00
CA ILE A 70 -13.93 -9.77 9.76
C ILE A 70 -15.05 -9.61 10.79
N ASN A 71 -14.68 -9.33 12.04
CA ASN A 71 -15.60 -9.20 13.16
C ASN A 71 -16.02 -7.75 13.45
N SER A 72 -15.56 -6.80 12.65
CA SER A 72 -16.01 -5.40 12.70
C SER A 72 -16.00 -4.81 11.30
N ALA A 73 -16.96 -3.95 10.98
CA ALA A 73 -17.16 -3.41 9.62
C ALA A 73 -16.17 -2.27 9.30
N TRP A 74 -14.87 -2.55 9.27
CA TRP A 74 -13.86 -1.58 8.85
C TRP A 74 -12.73 -2.19 8.04
N LYS A 75 -12.13 -1.36 7.20
CA LYS A 75 -10.99 -1.68 6.34
C LYS A 75 -9.99 -0.52 6.37
N VAL A 76 -8.70 -0.82 6.51
CA VAL A 76 -7.64 0.19 6.62
C VAL A 76 -6.50 -0.14 5.66
N PRO A 77 -6.17 0.74 4.69
CA PRO A 77 -4.98 0.57 3.87
C PRO A 77 -3.73 0.77 4.73
N ILE A 78 -2.81 -0.20 4.70
CA ILE A 78 -1.59 -0.18 5.51
C ILE A 78 -0.35 0.23 4.70
N ALA A 79 -0.34 -0.12 3.42
CA ALA A 79 0.78 0.14 2.51
C ALA A 79 0.30 0.20 1.06
N TYR A 80 1.07 0.88 0.22
CA TYR A 80 0.91 0.86 -1.22
C TYR A 80 2.29 0.90 -1.87
N PHE A 81 2.40 0.30 -3.05
CA PHE A 81 3.61 0.27 -3.86
C PHE A 81 3.26 0.50 -5.31
N PHE A 82 4.12 1.22 -6.03
CA PHE A 82 3.95 1.47 -7.45
C PHE A 82 4.70 0.41 -8.23
N VAL A 83 3.99 -0.37 -9.05
CA VAL A 83 4.53 -1.52 -9.79
C VAL A 83 4.17 -1.44 -11.27
N ASP A 84 4.98 -2.04 -12.13
CA ASP A 84 4.64 -2.17 -13.56
C ASP A 84 3.73 -3.38 -13.77
N ARG A 85 4.13 -4.56 -13.27
CA ARG A 85 3.32 -5.80 -13.19
C ARG A 85 3.85 -6.72 -12.08
N ILE A 86 2.98 -7.37 -11.32
CA ILE A 86 3.40 -8.55 -10.55
C ILE A 86 3.52 -9.73 -11.51
N THR A 87 4.75 -10.21 -11.70
CA THR A 87 4.99 -11.49 -12.36
C THR A 87 5.09 -12.54 -11.26
N ALA A 88 4.17 -13.50 -11.21
CA ALA A 88 4.35 -14.68 -10.36
C ALA A 88 5.41 -15.56 -11.01
N GLN A 89 6.58 -15.69 -10.38
CA GLN A 89 7.66 -16.58 -10.80
C GLN A 89 7.69 -17.82 -9.93
#